data_AF-A0A132UBI4-F1
#
_entry.id   AF-A0A132UBI4-F1
#
_cell.length_a   1.000
_cell.length_b   1.000
_cell.length_c   1.000
_cell.angle_alpha   90.00
_cell.angle_beta   90.00
_cell.angle_gamma   90.00
#
_symmetry.space_group_name_H-M   'P 1'
#
loop_
_entity.id
_entity.type
_entity.pdbx_description
1 polymer ?
#
loop_
_entity_poly.entity_id
_entity_poly.type
_entity_poly.pdbx_seq_one_letter_code
_entity_poly.pdbx_strand_id
1 'polypeptide(L)'
;MILGYRNDVLASQREEKEAIEQFLKVISDKRRLEIIGLLKQSNRYAGELAQLLMLTPAAINYHTNLLIDLNLIRITRMDSRIYYVLDTERLAALMDQTKSLLLR
;
A
#
# COMPACT_ATOMS: atom_id res chain seq x y z
N MET A 1 -29.07 -22.77 14.65
CA MET A 1 -28.13 -22.51 13.54
C MET A 1 -27.11 -21.46 13.99
N ILE A 2 -26.18 -21.83 14.89
CA ILE A 2 -25.18 -20.90 15.50
C ILE A 2 -23.76 -21.17 14.95
N LEU A 3 -23.57 -22.28 14.24
CA LEU A 3 -22.26 -22.75 13.79
C LEU A 3 -21.69 -21.95 12.59
N GLY A 4 -22.54 -21.40 11.71
CA GLY A 4 -22.10 -20.61 10.54
C GLY A 4 -21.53 -19.24 10.92
N TYR A 5 -22.27 -18.46 11.72
CA TYR A 5 -21.90 -17.10 12.10
C TYR A 5 -20.55 -17.01 12.83
N ARG A 6 -20.24 -18.01 13.68
CA ARG A 6 -18.95 -18.07 14.39
C ARG A 6 -17.77 -18.32 13.46
N ASN A 7 -17.99 -19.02 12.36
CA ASN A 7 -16.94 -19.32 11.38
C ASN A 7 -16.63 -18.08 10.54
N ASP A 8 -17.66 -17.31 10.18
CA ASP A 8 -17.52 -16.06 9.40
C ASP A 8 -16.69 -15.01 10.15
N VAL A 9 -16.92 -14.86 11.46
CA VAL A 9 -16.15 -13.92 12.32
C VAL A 9 -14.67 -14.33 12.46
N LEU A 10 -14.39 -15.64 12.57
CA LEU A 10 -13.01 -16.12 12.65
C LEU A 10 -12.27 -15.97 11.32
N ALA A 11 -12.97 -16.20 10.21
CA ALA A 11 -12.45 -15.97 8.87
C ALA A 11 -12.10 -14.49 8.66
N SER A 12 -13.00 -13.57 9.01
CA SER A 12 -12.77 -12.13 8.84
C SER A 12 -11.60 -11.61 9.69
N GLN A 13 -11.46 -12.11 10.93
CA GLN A 13 -10.32 -11.76 11.79
C GLN A 13 -8.98 -12.26 11.22
N ARG A 14 -8.99 -13.45 10.61
CA ARG A 14 -7.80 -14.00 9.96
C ARG A 14 -7.42 -13.18 8.73
N GLU A 15 -8.39 -12.83 7.89
CA GLU A 15 -8.18 -11.96 6.72
C GLU A 15 -7.62 -10.60 7.12
N GLU A 16 -8.16 -9.99 8.18
CA GLU A 16 -7.65 -8.72 8.70
C GLU A 16 -6.19 -8.83 9.17
N LYS A 17 -5.86 -9.90 9.90
CA LYS A 17 -4.48 -10.14 10.34
C LYS A 17 -3.53 -10.36 9.15
N GLU A 18 -3.95 -11.15 8.17
CA GLU A 18 -3.16 -11.42 6.96
C GLU A 18 -2.91 -10.12 6.16
N ALA A 19 -3.92 -9.24 6.07
CA ALA A 19 -3.77 -7.92 5.45
C ALA A 19 -2.75 -7.03 6.20
N ILE A 20 -2.78 -7.01 7.53
CA ILE A 20 -1.81 -6.27 8.36
C ILE A 20 -0.40 -6.83 8.19
N GLU A 21 -0.24 -8.17 8.19
CA GLU A 21 1.05 -8.81 7.96
C GLU A 21 1.62 -8.47 6.59
N GLN A 22 0.81 -8.50 5.54
CA GLN A 22 1.23 -8.11 4.19
C GLN A 22 1.60 -6.63 4.13
N PHE A 23 0.80 -5.76 4.74
CA PHE A 23 1.09 -4.34 4.86
C PHE A 23 2.46 -4.09 5.48
N LEU A 24 2.73 -4.63 6.66
CA LEU A 24 4.01 -4.47 7.36
C LEU A 24 5.20 -5.01 6.55
N LYS A 25 5.04 -6.16 5.89
CA LYS A 25 6.07 -6.73 5.00
C LYS A 25 6.36 -5.80 3.82
N VAL A 26 5.33 -5.22 3.20
CA VAL A 26 5.52 -4.31 2.08
C VAL A 26 6.13 -2.99 2.56
N ILE A 27 5.57 -2.31 3.57
CA ILE A 27 6.06 -0.97 3.93
C ILE A 27 7.42 -0.96 4.63
N SER A 28 7.94 -2.07 5.14
CA SER A 28 9.24 -2.11 5.85
C SER A 28 10.46 -1.89 4.95
N ASP A 29 10.27 -1.85 3.63
CA ASP A 29 11.33 -1.60 2.66
C ASP A 29 11.62 -0.11 2.46
N LYS A 30 12.91 0.23 2.50
CA LYS A 30 13.40 1.60 2.36
C LYS A 30 12.88 2.31 1.11
N ARG A 31 12.93 1.66 -0.06
CA ARG A 31 12.54 2.29 -1.33
C ARG A 31 11.04 2.53 -1.40
N ARG A 32 10.24 1.62 -0.84
CA ARG A 32 8.78 1.79 -0.77
C ARG A 32 8.38 2.92 0.18
N LEU A 33 9.07 3.08 1.31
CA LEU A 33 8.89 4.26 2.18
C LEU A 33 9.27 5.56 1.48
N GLU A 34 10.37 5.59 0.73
CA GLU A 34 10.78 6.75 -0.08
C GLU A 34 9.71 7.10 -1.14
N ILE A 35 9.17 6.10 -1.85
CA ILE A 35 8.08 6.30 -2.82
C ILE A 35 6.84 6.88 -2.15
N ILE A 36 6.37 6.29 -1.04
CA ILE A 36 5.21 6.81 -0.29
C ILE A 36 5.47 8.27 0.15
N GLY A 37 6.67 8.57 0.64
CA GLY A 37 7.06 9.91 1.04
C GLY A 37 7.02 10.92 -0.12
N LEU A 38 7.49 10.53 -1.30
CA LEU A 38 7.44 11.37 -2.50
C LEU A 38 6.00 11.58 -3.00
N LEU A 39 5.17 10.55 -2.96
CA LEU A 39 3.77 10.60 -3.39
C LEU A 39 2.86 11.36 -2.42
N LYS A 40 3.24 11.42 -1.13
CA LYS A 40 2.59 12.29 -0.13
C LYS A 40 2.74 13.78 -0.48
N GLN A 41 3.83 14.16 -1.15
CA GLN A 41 4.09 15.56 -1.52
C GLN A 41 3.33 15.97 -2.79
N SER A 42 3.30 15.10 -3.79
CA SER A 42 2.57 15.31 -5.04
C SER A 42 2.39 14.00 -5.80
N ASN A 43 1.39 13.94 -6.69
CA ASN A 43 1.28 12.85 -7.66
C ASN A 43 2.50 12.85 -8.58
N ARG A 44 3.04 11.67 -8.91
CA ARG A 44 4.25 11.53 -9.74
C ARG A 44 4.11 10.41 -10.74
N TYR A 45 4.69 10.55 -11.92
CA TYR A 45 4.75 9.46 -12.89
C TYR A 45 5.99 8.58 -12.68
N ALA A 46 5.98 7.37 -13.24
CA ALA A 46 7.04 6.37 -13.03
C ALA A 46 8.46 6.90 -13.33
N GLY A 47 8.61 7.69 -14.39
CA GLY A 47 9.90 8.28 -14.79
C GLY A 47 10.44 9.29 -13.80
N GLU A 48 9.60 10.13 -13.19
CA GLU A 48 10.02 11.05 -12.11
C GLU A 48 10.54 10.28 -10.89
N LEU A 49 9.82 9.24 -10.46
CA LEU A 49 10.24 8.40 -9.33
C LEU A 49 11.57 7.71 -9.62
N ALA A 50 11.76 7.18 -10.84
CA ALA A 50 13.01 6.57 -11.27
C ALA A 50 14.19 7.54 -11.17
N GLN A 51 14.00 8.78 -11.62
CA GLN A 51 15.02 9.83 -11.56
C GLN A 51 15.33 10.25 -10.11
N LEU A 52 14.30 10.57 -9.31
CA LEU A 52 14.46 11.06 -7.94
C LEU A 52 15.11 10.03 -7.01
N LEU A 53 14.82 8.74 -7.22
CA LEU A 53 15.34 7.65 -6.39
C LEU A 53 16.59 6.99 -6.96
N MET A 54 17.04 7.41 -8.15
CA MET A 54 18.13 6.79 -8.91
C MET A 54 17.91 5.28 -9.10
N LEU A 55 16.70 4.91 -9.54
CA LEU A 55 16.28 3.53 -9.77
C LEU A 55 15.94 3.29 -11.23
N THR A 56 16.01 2.03 -11.67
CA THR A 56 15.55 1.67 -13.01
C THR A 56 14.02 1.72 -13.09
N PRO A 57 13.43 1.93 -14.28
CA PRO A 57 11.98 1.84 -14.46
C PRO A 57 11.40 0.49 -14.02
N ALA A 58 12.14 -0.61 -14.22
CA ALA A 58 11.75 -1.95 -13.77
C ALA A 58 11.68 -2.04 -12.23
N ALA A 59 12.67 -1.47 -11.53
CA ALA A 59 12.66 -1.44 -10.06
C ALA A 59 11.51 -0.58 -9.51
N ILE A 60 11.24 0.59 -10.13
CA ILE A 60 10.06 1.40 -9.78
C ILE A 60 8.78 0.59 -9.97
N ASN A 61 8.60 -0.05 -11.13
CA ASN A 61 7.42 -0.86 -11.43
C ASN A 61 7.20 -1.95 -10.38
N TYR A 62 8.26 -2.70 -10.04
CA TYR A 62 8.22 -3.72 -8.98
C TYR A 62 7.73 -3.15 -7.64
N HIS A 63 8.33 -2.05 -7.18
CA HIS A 63 7.94 -1.43 -5.91
C HIS A 63 6.52 -0.87 -5.93
N THR A 64 6.12 -0.23 -7.04
CA THR A 64 4.78 0.35 -7.17
C THR A 64 3.70 -0.72 -7.26
N ASN A 65 3.95 -1.87 -7.89
CA ASN A 65 2.96 -2.94 -7.96
C ASN A 65 2.64 -3.50 -6.58
N LEU A 66 3.66 -3.71 -5.73
CA LEU A 66 3.43 -4.14 -4.34
C LEU A 66 2.59 -3.14 -3.53
N LEU A 67 2.72 -1.84 -3.83
CA LEU A 67 1.90 -0.81 -3.20
C LEU A 67 0.48 -0.75 -3.80
N ILE A 68 0.33 -1.05 -5.10
CA ILE A 68 -0.97 -1.15 -5.78
C ILE A 68 -1.74 -2.35 -5.25
N ASP A 69 -1.09 -3.50 -5.04
CA ASP A 69 -1.69 -4.73 -4.53
C ASP A 69 -2.27 -4.52 -3.12
N LEU A 70 -1.74 -3.56 -2.36
CA LEU A 70 -2.28 -3.15 -1.05
C LEU A 70 -3.30 -2.00 -1.12
N ASN A 71 -3.59 -1.52 -2.33
CA ASN A 71 -4.37 -0.31 -2.61
C ASN A 71 -3.79 0.96 -1.97
N LEU A 72 -2.50 0.96 -1.61
CA LEU A 72 -1.83 2.14 -1.05
C LEU A 72 -1.58 3.21 -2.10
N ILE A 73 -1.42 2.81 -3.36
CA ILE A 73 -1.32 3.75 -4.47
C ILE A 73 -2.29 3.34 -5.57
N ARG A 74 -2.82 4.35 -6.27
CA ARG A 74 -3.67 4.18 -7.45
C ARG A 74 -3.02 4.81 -8.67
N ILE A 75 -3.36 4.28 -9.83
CA ILE A 75 -2.91 4.79 -11.11
C ILE A 75 -4.00 5.71 -11.69
N THR A 76 -3.62 6.91 -12.10
CA THR A 76 -4.48 7.82 -12.86
C THR A 76 -3.80 8.26 -14.16
N ARG A 77 -4.60 8.55 -15.19
CA ARG A 77 -4.11 9.05 -16.48
C ARG A 77 -4.41 10.52 -16.62
N MET A 78 -3.38 11.32 -16.88
CA MET A 78 -3.48 12.76 -17.13
C MET A 78 -2.56 13.09 -18.30
N ASP A 79 -3.09 13.74 -19.35
CA ASP A 79 -2.33 14.19 -20.53
C ASP A 79 -1.41 13.12 -21.13
N SER A 80 -1.96 11.93 -21.37
CA SER A 80 -1.26 10.74 -21.88
C SER A 80 -0.16 10.15 -20.98
N ARG A 81 0.05 10.70 -19.78
CA ARG A 81 0.97 10.16 -18.77
C ARG A 81 0.23 9.42 -17.67
N ILE A 82 0.92 8.44 -17.09
CA ILE A 82 0.43 7.60 -16.00
C ILE A 82 1.05 8.12 -14.70
N TYR A 83 0.20 8.56 -13.78
CA TYR A 83 0.58 9.06 -12.47
C TYR A 83 0.21 8.06 -11.39
N TYR A 84 1.12 7.90 -10.43
CA TYR A 84 0.83 7.26 -9.16
C TYR A 84 0.32 8.31 -8.18
N VAL A 85 -0.71 7.93 -7.44
CA VAL A 85 -1.38 8.77 -6.45
C VAL A 85 -1.43 7.98 -5.16
N LEU A 86 -0.94 8.57 -4.06
CA LEU A 86 -1.04 7.95 -2.74
C LEU A 86 -2.50 7.95 -2.27
N ASP A 87 -2.95 6.82 -1.75
CA ASP A 87 -4.22 6.70 -1.05
C ASP A 87 -3.98 6.89 0.46
N THR A 88 -4.11 8.13 0.92
CA THR A 88 -3.85 8.49 2.33
C THR A 88 -4.88 7.90 3.28
N GLU A 89 -6.12 7.72 2.82
CA GLU A 89 -7.19 7.12 3.63
C GLU A 89 -6.90 5.63 3.85
N ARG A 90 -6.55 4.91 2.79
CA ARG A 90 -6.14 3.49 2.90
C ARG A 90 -4.91 3.32 3.79
N LEU A 91 -3.90 4.19 3.65
CA LEU A 91 -2.71 4.17 4.49
C LEU A 91 -3.06 4.39 5.97
N ALA A 92 -3.92 5.37 6.28
CA ALA A 92 -4.36 5.65 7.64
C ALA A 92 -5.13 4.45 8.23
N ALA A 93 -6.04 3.86 7.47
CA ALA A 93 -6.80 2.68 7.90
C ALA A 93 -5.89 1.50 8.26
N LEU A 94 -4.90 1.16 7.42
CA LEU A 94 -3.95 0.08 7.71
C LEU A 94 -3.07 0.38 8.93
N MET A 95 -2.70 1.64 9.16
CA MET A 95 -1.97 2.06 10.36
C MET A 95 -2.82 1.92 11.62
N ASP A 96 -4.09 2.31 11.58
CA ASP A 96 -5.01 2.16 12.70
C ASP A 96 -5.31 0.69 13.01
N GLN A 97 -5.45 -0.15 11.99
CA GLN A 97 -5.58 -1.60 12.14
C GLN A 97 -4.31 -2.22 12.76
N THR A 98 -3.13 -1.81 12.29
CA THR A 98 -1.84 -2.23 12.87
C THR A 98 -1.74 -1.84 14.34
N LYS A 99 -2.08 -0.59 14.68
CA LYS A 99 -2.14 -0.11 16.07
C LYS A 99 -3.12 -0.92 16.90
N SER A 100 -4.30 -1.20 16.36
CA SER A 100 -5.33 -2.03 17.00
C SER A 100 -4.83 -3.44 17.30
N LEU A 101 -4.04 -4.03 16.40
CA LEU A 101 -3.51 -5.39 16.59
C LEU A 101 -2.35 -5.45 17.59
N LEU A 102 -1.46 -4.45 17.57
CA LEU A 102 -0.19 -4.51 18.30
C LEU A 102 -0.18 -3.79 19.65
N LEU A 103 -1.05 -2.80 19.83
CA LEU A 103 -1.02 -1.87 20.97
C LEU A 103 -2.34 -1.79 21.74
N ARG A 104 -3.35 -2.61 21.41
CA ARG A 104 -4.54 -2.80 22.25
C ARG A 104 -4.35 -3.96 23.20
#